data_AF-A0A1X7SL04-F1
#
_entry.id   AF-A0A1X7SL04-F1
#
_cell.length_a   1.000
_cell.length_b   1.000
_cell.length_c   1.000
_cell.angle_alpha   90.00
_cell.angle_beta   90.00
_cell.angle_gamma   90.00
#
_symmetry.space_group_name_H-M   'P 1'
#
loop_
_entity.id
_entity.type
_entity.pdbx_description
1 polymer ?
#
loop_
_entity_poly.entity_id
_entity_poly.type
_entity_poly.pdbx_seq_one_letter_code
_entity_poly.pdbx_strand_id
1 'polypeptide(L)'
;MRVMKANAPEWWLIGLGLIGSLFLGAMNPLFAVFFGEIIEVFARPASEVLDGLHLWAGLFLVIGITAGAGTFLKSFCFTVAGENLTARLREWSFKAVLRQEIGWFDNERNSSGILATRLAQDASRVQGATGSRLGTLIETFVGMFASLIIAFVYSWMLTLVLIGFVPVFIIAGFLQLRAITGHAGDNKKALEEAGKVS
;
A
#
# COMPACT_ATOMS: atom_id res chain seq x y z
N MET A 1 19.04 5.21 0.29
CA MET A 1 19.71 4.39 -0.75
C MET A 1 20.48 3.18 -0.22
N ARG A 2 21.19 3.22 0.92
CA ARG A 2 21.89 2.03 1.48
C ARG A 2 20.96 0.87 1.88
N VAL A 3 19.75 1.16 2.36
CA VAL A 3 18.74 0.14 2.74
C VAL A 3 18.21 -0.64 1.53
N MET A 4 18.07 0.01 0.36
CA MET A 4 17.69 -0.67 -0.90
C MET A 4 18.80 -1.60 -1.42
N LYS A 5 20.07 -1.22 -1.24
CA LYS A 5 21.22 -2.11 -1.58
C LYS A 5 21.33 -3.32 -0.66
N ALA A 6 20.78 -3.27 0.56
CA ALA A 6 20.71 -4.44 1.45
C ALA A 6 19.71 -5.50 0.95
N ASN A 7 18.75 -5.11 0.10
CA ASN A 7 17.78 -5.99 -0.53
C ASN A 7 18.25 -6.58 -1.88
N ALA A 8 19.52 -6.38 -2.24
CA ALA A 8 20.14 -6.91 -3.46
C ALA A 8 20.04 -8.44 -3.68
N PRO A 9 19.94 -9.32 -2.66
CA PRO A 9 19.80 -10.77 -2.90
C PRO A 9 18.41 -11.19 -3.41
N GLU A 10 17.38 -10.37 -3.17
CA GLU A 10 15.97 -10.71 -3.44
C GLU A 10 15.35 -9.83 -4.52
N TRP A 11 16.20 -9.21 -5.33
CA TRP A 11 15.80 -8.35 -6.44
C TRP A 11 14.84 -9.05 -7.42
N TRP A 12 14.94 -10.38 -7.56
CA TRP A 12 14.05 -11.19 -8.39
C TRP A 12 12.62 -11.29 -7.80
N LEU A 13 12.49 -11.47 -6.48
CA LEU A 13 11.20 -11.49 -5.77
C LEU A 13 10.53 -10.12 -5.81
N ILE A 14 11.32 -9.06 -5.66
CA ILE A 14 10.84 -7.68 -5.77
C ILE A 14 10.41 -7.40 -7.21
N GLY A 15 11.17 -7.85 -8.21
CA GLY A 15 10.83 -7.71 -9.62
C GLY A 15 9.52 -8.42 -9.98
N LEU A 16 9.34 -9.67 -9.53
CA LEU A 16 8.09 -10.40 -9.72
C LEU A 16 6.91 -9.74 -9.01
N GLY A 17 7.12 -9.27 -7.77
CA GLY A 17 6.12 -8.50 -7.03
C GLY A 17 5.75 -7.19 -7.74
N LEU A 18 6.71 -6.52 -8.38
CA LEU A 18 6.49 -5.29 -9.14
C LEU A 18 5.64 -5.53 -10.38
N ILE A 19 5.92 -6.60 -11.14
CA ILE A 19 5.12 -7.01 -12.31
C ILE A 19 3.69 -7.36 -11.87
N GLY A 20 3.54 -8.11 -10.77
CA GLY A 20 2.23 -8.39 -10.19
C GLY A 20 1.48 -7.14 -9.74
N SER A 21 2.19 -6.16 -9.17
CA SER A 21 1.61 -4.88 -8.74
C SER A 21 1.17 -4.01 -9.93
N LEU A 22 1.93 -4.03 -11.02
CA LEU A 22 1.58 -3.35 -12.26
C LEU A 22 0.27 -3.91 -12.85
N PHE A 23 0.16 -5.25 -12.91
CA PHE A 23 -1.03 -5.92 -13.41
C PHE A 23 -2.26 -5.65 -12.54
N LEU A 24 -2.13 -5.77 -11.21
CA LEU A 24 -3.22 -5.48 -10.28
C LEU A 24 -3.62 -4.00 -10.29
N GLY A 25 -2.65 -3.10 -10.41
CA GLY A 25 -2.90 -1.66 -10.51
C GLY A 25 -3.76 -1.31 -11.73
N ALA A 26 -3.51 -1.95 -12.88
CA ALA A 26 -4.31 -1.79 -14.10
C ALA A 26 -5.66 -2.55 -14.05
N MET A 27 -5.79 -3.57 -13.20
CA MET A 27 -7.03 -4.33 -13.04
C MET A 27 -8.18 -3.46 -12.52
N ASN A 28 -7.91 -2.54 -11.59
CA ASN A 28 -8.92 -1.65 -11.00
C ASN A 28 -9.66 -0.77 -12.05
N PRO A 29 -8.97 0.00 -12.91
CA PRO A 29 -9.66 0.77 -13.94
C PRO A 29 -10.26 -0.11 -15.04
N LEU A 30 -9.65 -1.26 -15.32
CA LEU A 30 -10.21 -2.22 -16.26
C LEU A 30 -11.57 -2.73 -15.78
N PHE A 31 -11.69 -3.07 -14.50
CA PHE A 31 -12.96 -3.44 -13.86
C PHE A 31 -14.04 -2.37 -14.04
N ALA A 32 -13.69 -1.09 -13.92
CA ALA A 32 -14.64 0.01 -14.14
C ALA A 32 -15.18 0.05 -15.57
N VAL A 33 -14.32 -0.21 -16.57
CA VAL A 33 -14.73 -0.33 -17.98
C VAL A 33 -15.65 -1.52 -18.18
N PHE A 34 -15.27 -2.69 -17.68
CA PHE A 34 -16.09 -3.91 -17.74
C PHE A 34 -17.47 -3.71 -17.11
N PHE A 35 -17.54 -2.99 -16.00
CA PHE A 35 -18.80 -2.65 -15.35
C PHE A 35 -19.66 -1.73 -16.22
N GLY A 36 -19.05 -0.75 -16.93
CA GLY A 36 -19.72 0.10 -17.89
C GLY A 36 -20.35 -0.68 -19.06
N GLU A 37 -19.60 -1.62 -19.64
CA GLU A 37 -20.09 -2.49 -20.72
C GLU A 37 -21.27 -3.36 -20.28
N ILE A 38 -21.25 -3.88 -19.05
CA ILE A 38 -22.38 -4.64 -18.50
C ILE A 38 -23.64 -3.79 -18.42
N ILE A 39 -23.53 -2.53 -17.97
CA ILE A 39 -24.66 -1.61 -17.92
C ILE A 39 -25.23 -1.38 -19.33
N GLU A 40 -24.37 -1.26 -20.34
CA GLU A 40 -24.80 -1.11 -21.74
C GLU A 40 -25.54 -2.35 -22.23
N VAL A 41 -25.06 -3.56 -21.90
CA VAL A 41 -25.74 -4.82 -22.26
C VAL A 41 -27.12 -4.92 -21.62
N PHE A 42 -27.27 -4.48 -20.36
CA PHE A 42 -28.57 -4.41 -19.70
C PHE A 42 -29.53 -3.38 -20.32
N ALA A 43 -29.02 -2.40 -21.07
CA ALA A 43 -29.84 -1.43 -21.79
C ALA A 43 -30.38 -1.96 -23.13
N ARG A 44 -29.96 -3.15 -23.58
CA ARG A 44 -30.41 -3.78 -24.85
C ARG A 44 -31.70 -4.61 -24.66
N PRO A 45 -32.44 -4.91 -25.75
CA PRO A 45 -33.68 -5.69 -25.68
C PRO A 45 -33.49 -7.11 -25.15
N ALA A 46 -34.46 -7.61 -24.36
CA ALA A 46 -34.38 -8.83 -23.54
C ALA A 46 -33.97 -10.13 -24.27
N SER A 47 -34.12 -10.22 -25.60
CA SER A 47 -33.77 -11.40 -26.38
C SER A 47 -32.25 -11.61 -26.55
N GLU A 48 -31.44 -10.56 -26.45
CA GLU A 48 -29.97 -10.63 -26.59
C GLU A 48 -29.23 -10.56 -25.24
N VAL A 49 -29.97 -10.26 -24.15
CA VAL A 49 -29.39 -10.04 -22.82
C VAL A 49 -28.89 -11.34 -22.19
N LEU A 50 -29.57 -12.47 -22.37
CA LEU A 50 -29.24 -13.74 -21.71
C LEU A 50 -27.89 -14.32 -22.16
N ASP A 51 -27.60 -14.30 -23.46
CA ASP A 51 -26.32 -14.81 -24.00
C ASP A 51 -25.14 -13.88 -23.67
N GLY A 52 -25.36 -12.55 -23.74
CA GLY A 52 -24.38 -11.57 -23.31
C GLY A 52 -24.06 -11.70 -21.82
N LEU A 53 -25.08 -11.85 -20.98
CA LEU A 53 -24.94 -11.92 -19.52
C LEU A 53 -24.07 -13.10 -19.07
N HIS A 54 -24.24 -14.29 -19.65
CA HIS A 54 -23.43 -15.45 -19.30
C HIS A 54 -21.95 -15.27 -19.67
N LEU A 55 -21.66 -14.67 -20.83
CA LEU A 55 -20.29 -14.38 -21.25
C LEU A 55 -19.62 -13.36 -20.31
N TRP A 56 -20.29 -12.25 -20.01
CA TRP A 56 -19.75 -11.21 -19.14
C TRP A 56 -19.61 -11.68 -17.69
N ALA A 57 -20.58 -12.46 -17.18
CA ALA A 57 -20.48 -13.07 -15.86
C ALA A 57 -19.29 -14.04 -15.76
N GLY A 58 -19.04 -14.85 -16.80
CA GLY A 58 -17.88 -15.73 -16.89
C GLY A 58 -16.56 -14.95 -16.89
N LEU A 59 -16.46 -13.87 -17.66
CA LEU A 59 -15.27 -13.00 -17.68
C LEU A 59 -15.01 -12.35 -16.32
N PHE A 60 -16.05 -11.89 -15.62
CA PHE A 60 -15.93 -11.35 -14.27
C PHE A 60 -15.39 -12.36 -13.27
N LEU A 61 -15.84 -13.62 -13.37
CA LEU A 61 -15.34 -14.70 -12.53
C LEU A 61 -13.84 -14.93 -12.76
N VAL A 62 -13.40 -14.98 -14.03
CA VAL A 62 -11.99 -15.16 -14.39
C VAL A 62 -11.13 -13.98 -13.90
N ILE A 63 -11.62 -12.74 -14.06
CA ILE A 63 -10.97 -11.54 -13.54
C ILE A 63 -10.85 -11.61 -12.01
N GLY A 64 -11.91 -12.00 -11.31
CA GLY A 64 -11.89 -12.16 -9.84
C GLY A 64 -10.87 -13.19 -9.37
N ILE A 65 -10.82 -14.36 -10.01
CA ILE A 65 -9.87 -15.43 -9.67
C ILE A 65 -8.43 -14.97 -9.93
N THR A 66 -8.16 -14.36 -11.09
CA THR A 66 -6.82 -13.86 -11.44
C THR A 66 -6.38 -12.70 -10.56
N ALA A 67 -7.29 -11.79 -10.19
CA ALA A 67 -7.03 -10.71 -9.24
C ALA A 67 -6.71 -11.26 -7.84
N GLY A 68 -7.48 -12.24 -7.35
CA GLY A 68 -7.25 -12.88 -6.06
C GLY A 68 -5.90 -13.60 -6.02
N ALA A 69 -5.60 -14.42 -7.03
CA ALA A 69 -4.33 -15.12 -7.15
C ALA A 69 -3.14 -14.14 -7.27
N GLY A 70 -3.28 -13.09 -8.07
CA GLY A 70 -2.27 -12.05 -8.23
C GLY A 70 -2.01 -11.31 -6.91
N THR A 71 -3.07 -10.96 -6.18
CA THR A 71 -2.95 -10.25 -4.89
C THR A 71 -2.26 -11.11 -3.85
N PHE A 72 -2.61 -12.40 -3.79
CA PHE A 72 -1.95 -13.36 -2.91
C PHE A 72 -0.45 -13.49 -3.25
N LEU A 73 -0.11 -13.73 -4.51
CA LEU A 73 1.27 -13.88 -4.96
C LEU A 73 2.10 -12.62 -4.69
N LYS A 74 1.58 -11.44 -5.06
CA LYS A 74 2.21 -10.15 -4.77
C LYS A 74 2.47 -9.99 -3.27
N SER A 75 1.45 -10.21 -2.46
CA SER A 75 1.53 -10.03 -1.00
C SER A 75 2.52 -11.00 -0.38
N PHE A 76 2.53 -12.25 -0.83
CA PHE A 76 3.49 -13.26 -0.39
C PHE A 76 4.92 -12.86 -0.73
N CYS A 77 5.21 -12.51 -1.99
CA CYS A 77 6.56 -12.12 -2.43
C CYS A 77 7.10 -10.91 -1.66
N PHE A 78 6.31 -9.83 -1.51
CA PHE A 78 6.75 -8.64 -0.77
C PHE A 78 6.86 -8.86 0.74
N THR A 79 6.03 -9.73 1.31
CA THR A 79 6.10 -10.05 2.74
C THR A 79 7.36 -10.85 3.05
N VAL A 80 7.62 -11.92 2.30
CA VAL A 80 8.83 -12.74 2.46
C VAL A 80 10.09 -11.90 2.26
N ALA A 81 10.13 -11.06 1.22
CA ALA A 81 11.27 -10.18 0.99
C ALA A 81 11.45 -9.15 2.13
N GLY A 82 10.34 -8.63 2.68
CA GLY A 82 10.37 -7.75 3.84
C GLY A 82 10.91 -8.45 5.08
N GLU A 83 10.48 -9.68 5.37
CA GLU A 83 10.92 -10.45 6.52
C GLU A 83 12.42 -10.77 6.47
N ASN A 84 12.93 -11.19 5.32
CA ASN A 84 14.35 -11.48 5.14
C ASN A 84 15.22 -10.22 5.30
N LEU A 85 14.78 -9.08 4.78
CA LEU A 85 15.44 -7.79 5.02
C LEU A 85 15.48 -7.44 6.51
N THR A 86 14.37 -7.71 7.23
CA THR A 86 14.24 -7.44 8.66
C THR A 86 15.18 -8.29 9.49
N ALA A 87 15.28 -9.58 9.16
CA ALA A 87 16.21 -10.51 9.82
C ALA A 87 17.66 -10.03 9.68
N ARG A 88 18.08 -9.64 8.46
CA ARG A 88 19.42 -9.08 8.19
C ARG A 88 19.68 -7.77 8.93
N LEU A 89 18.70 -6.87 8.96
CA LEU A 89 18.79 -5.61 9.70
C LEU A 89 18.98 -5.85 11.20
N ARG A 90 18.26 -6.83 11.77
CA ARG A 90 18.44 -7.22 13.17
C ARG A 90 19.84 -7.75 13.43
N GLU A 91 20.34 -8.63 12.57
CA GLU A 91 21.69 -9.20 12.70
C GLU A 91 22.78 -8.11 12.64
N TRP A 92 22.73 -7.23 11.63
CA TRP A 92 23.72 -6.16 11.46
C TRP A 92 23.69 -5.15 12.59
N SER A 93 22.50 -4.78 13.04
CA SER A 93 22.35 -3.82 14.12
C SER A 93 22.79 -4.42 15.46
N PHE A 94 22.49 -5.70 15.72
CA PHE A 94 23.00 -6.40 16.89
C PHE A 94 24.54 -6.50 16.87
N LYS A 95 25.12 -6.88 15.72
CA LYS A 95 26.58 -6.92 15.54
C LYS A 95 27.23 -5.54 15.70
N ALA A 96 26.56 -4.47 15.30
CA ALA A 96 27.03 -3.10 15.48
C ALA A 96 27.01 -2.68 16.95
N VAL A 97 25.95 -3.04 17.69
CA VAL A 97 25.86 -2.80 19.15
C VAL A 97 26.98 -3.52 19.88
N LEU A 98 27.26 -4.80 19.56
CA LEU A 98 28.35 -5.57 20.19
C LEU A 98 29.76 -5.02 19.91
N ARG A 99 29.94 -4.16 18.90
CA ARG A 99 31.22 -3.53 18.56
C ARG A 99 31.44 -2.19 19.26
N GLN A 100 30.47 -1.69 20.02
CA GLN A 100 30.60 -0.43 20.75
C GLN A 100 31.46 -0.59 22.01
N GLU A 101 32.12 0.50 22.38
CA GLU A 101 32.92 0.58 23.60
C GLU A 101 32.06 0.60 24.87
N ILE A 102 32.63 0.18 26.01
CA ILE A 102 31.90 0.09 27.28
C ILE A 102 31.31 1.45 27.69
N GLY A 103 32.07 2.54 27.50
CA GLY A 103 31.61 3.90 27.80
C GLY A 103 30.41 4.37 26.97
N TRP A 104 30.10 3.72 25.84
CA TRP A 104 28.90 4.01 25.06
C TRP A 104 27.62 3.52 25.74
N PHE A 105 27.72 2.43 26.53
CA PHE A 105 26.61 1.86 27.30
C PHE A 105 26.35 2.59 28.63
N ASP A 106 27.31 3.39 29.10
CA ASP A 106 27.16 4.21 30.31
C ASP A 106 26.16 5.36 30.13
N ASN A 107 25.79 5.67 28.89
CA ASN A 107 24.74 6.64 28.61
C ASN A 107 23.36 6.02 28.86
N GLU A 108 22.52 6.63 29.70
CA GLU A 108 21.15 6.19 30.01
C GLU A 108 20.29 5.94 28.75
N ARG A 109 20.56 6.67 27.66
CA ARG A 109 19.86 6.52 26.36
C ARG A 109 20.23 5.23 25.61
N ASN A 110 21.34 4.60 25.97
CA ASN A 110 21.91 3.40 25.35
C ASN A 110 21.84 2.19 26.29
N SER A 111 20.96 2.23 27.30
CA SER A 111 20.67 1.07 28.13
C SER A 111 20.25 -0.13 27.28
N SER A 112 20.68 -1.33 27.67
CA SER A 112 20.45 -2.59 26.95
C SER A 112 18.98 -2.84 26.64
N GLY A 113 18.06 -2.48 27.56
CA GLY A 113 16.62 -2.59 27.35
C GLY A 113 16.10 -1.65 26.26
N ILE A 114 16.55 -0.39 26.24
CA ILE A 114 16.16 0.61 25.24
C ILE A 114 16.69 0.22 23.86
N LEU A 115 17.92 -0.28 23.79
CA LEU A 115 18.52 -0.74 22.54
C LEU A 115 17.82 -1.98 21.97
N ALA A 116 17.45 -2.94 22.82
CA ALA A 116 16.66 -4.10 22.42
C ALA A 116 15.29 -3.68 21.87
N THR A 117 14.62 -2.74 22.54
CA THR A 117 13.34 -2.19 22.06
C THR A 117 13.49 -1.43 20.74
N ARG A 118 14.50 -0.56 20.60
CA ARG A 118 14.77 0.16 19.34
C ARG A 118 15.08 -0.80 18.20
N LEU A 119 15.92 -1.79 18.45
CA LEU A 119 16.26 -2.83 17.48
C LEU A 119 15.02 -3.57 16.98
N ALA A 120 14.12 -3.96 17.90
CA ALA A 120 12.88 -4.64 17.54
C ALA A 120 11.92 -3.71 16.77
N GLN A 121 11.74 -2.46 17.23
CA GLN A 121 10.79 -1.52 16.63
C GLN A 121 11.26 -0.97 15.28
N ASP A 122 12.51 -0.51 15.19
CA ASP A 122 13.02 0.13 13.98
C ASP A 122 13.19 -0.89 12.84
N ALA A 123 13.63 -2.11 13.14
CA ALA A 123 13.67 -3.19 12.14
C ALA A 123 12.26 -3.50 11.60
N SER A 124 11.27 -3.61 12.48
CA SER A 124 9.88 -3.91 12.08
C SER A 124 9.23 -2.75 11.32
N ARG A 125 9.57 -1.50 11.65
CA ARG A 125 9.12 -0.32 10.89
C ARG A 125 9.70 -0.29 9.48
N VAL A 126 10.98 -0.64 9.33
CA VAL A 126 11.63 -0.73 8.01
C VAL A 126 11.01 -1.84 7.16
N GLN A 127 10.64 -2.98 7.76
CA GLN A 127 9.86 -4.03 7.08
C GLN A 127 8.56 -3.48 6.50
N GLY A 128 7.74 -2.85 7.36
CA GLY A 128 6.43 -2.36 6.98
C GLY A 128 6.49 -1.28 5.91
N ALA A 129 7.56 -0.46 5.91
CA ALA A 129 7.79 0.56 4.89
C ALA A 129 8.29 -0.02 3.55
N THR A 130 9.17 -1.02 3.59
CA THR A 130 9.90 -1.48 2.39
C THR A 130 9.22 -2.66 1.68
N GLY A 131 8.52 -3.53 2.41
CA GLY A 131 7.85 -4.71 1.86
C GLY A 131 6.47 -4.38 1.31
N SER A 132 5.45 -4.36 2.16
CA SER A 132 4.05 -4.24 1.75
C SER A 132 3.67 -2.85 1.26
N ARG A 133 4.10 -1.79 1.95
CA ARG A 133 3.74 -0.40 1.57
C ARG A 133 4.32 0.01 0.23
N LEU A 134 5.54 -0.41 -0.09
CA LEU A 134 6.16 -0.07 -1.37
C LEU A 134 5.39 -0.67 -2.54
N GLY A 135 4.99 -1.95 -2.44
CA GLY A 135 4.15 -2.60 -3.45
C GLY A 135 2.80 -1.90 -3.63
N THR A 136 2.13 -1.57 -2.53
CA THR A 136 0.85 -0.83 -2.58
C THR A 136 0.99 0.57 -3.16
N LEU A 137 2.08 1.29 -2.84
CA LEU A 137 2.33 2.61 -3.43
C LEU A 137 2.48 2.52 -4.95
N ILE A 138 3.29 1.57 -5.43
CA ILE A 138 3.50 1.36 -6.87
C ILE A 138 2.19 0.99 -7.55
N GLU A 139 1.43 0.05 -6.99
CA GLU A 139 0.11 -0.33 -7.49
C GLU A 139 -0.84 0.88 -7.57
N THR A 140 -0.85 1.74 -6.54
CA THR A 140 -1.68 2.95 -6.50
C THR A 140 -1.26 3.95 -7.57
N PHE A 141 0.04 4.19 -7.75
CA PHE A 141 0.54 5.07 -8.81
C PHE A 141 0.17 4.54 -10.19
N VAL A 142 0.41 3.26 -10.45
CA VAL A 142 0.09 2.62 -11.73
C VAL A 142 -1.41 2.68 -12.00
N GLY A 143 -2.24 2.34 -11.01
CA GLY A 143 -3.70 2.40 -11.14
C GLY A 143 -4.21 3.82 -11.35
N MET A 144 -3.59 4.81 -10.70
CA MET A 144 -3.91 6.23 -10.93
C MET A 144 -3.58 6.65 -12.36
N PHE A 145 -2.39 6.33 -12.88
CA PHE A 145 -2.03 6.67 -14.26
C PHE A 145 -2.88 5.91 -15.28
N ALA A 146 -3.09 4.61 -15.08
CA ALA A 146 -3.91 3.79 -15.96
C ALA A 146 -5.37 4.28 -16.01
N SER A 147 -5.97 4.58 -14.85
CA SER A 147 -7.33 5.11 -14.78
C SER A 147 -7.45 6.49 -15.45
N LEU A 148 -6.46 7.36 -15.27
CA LEU A 148 -6.44 8.67 -15.91
C LEU A 148 -6.36 8.54 -17.45
N ILE A 149 -5.48 7.68 -17.95
CA ILE A 149 -5.34 7.41 -19.40
C ILE A 149 -6.67 6.89 -19.96
N ILE A 150 -7.27 5.88 -19.33
CA ILE A 150 -8.55 5.30 -19.76
C ILE A 150 -9.66 6.37 -19.76
N ALA A 151 -9.75 7.19 -18.71
CA ALA A 151 -10.74 8.26 -18.63
C ALA A 151 -10.60 9.28 -19.77
N PHE A 152 -9.37 9.73 -20.06
CA PHE A 152 -9.11 10.65 -21.16
C PHE A 152 -9.43 10.06 -22.54
N VAL A 153 -9.19 8.75 -22.72
CA VAL A 153 -9.52 8.04 -23.97
C VAL A 153 -11.03 7.96 -24.19
N TYR A 154 -11.82 7.68 -23.15
CA TYR A 154 -13.28 7.58 -23.26
C TYR A 154 -13.97 8.95 -23.43
N SER A 155 -13.64 9.93 -22.59
CA SER A 155 -14.20 11.27 -22.71
C SER A 155 -13.31 12.30 -22.06
N TRP A 156 -12.53 13.00 -22.89
CA TRP A 156 -11.64 14.07 -22.44
C TRP A 156 -12.41 15.23 -21.80
N MET A 157 -13.61 15.57 -22.28
CA MET A 157 -14.41 16.67 -21.75
C MET A 157 -14.92 16.38 -20.34
N LEU A 158 -15.47 15.18 -20.09
CA LEU A 158 -15.92 14.78 -18.76
C LEU A 158 -14.75 14.65 -17.78
N THR A 159 -13.62 14.13 -18.26
CA THR A 159 -12.41 13.96 -17.43
C THR A 159 -11.87 15.30 -16.95
N LEU A 160 -11.84 16.34 -17.80
CA LEU A 160 -11.41 17.68 -17.40
C LEU A 160 -12.31 18.28 -16.32
N VAL A 161 -13.62 18.08 -16.41
CA VAL A 161 -14.57 18.52 -15.38
C VAL A 161 -14.27 17.84 -14.05
N LEU A 162 -14.05 16.51 -14.04
CA LEU A 162 -13.70 15.76 -12.84
C LEU A 162 -12.36 16.19 -12.23
N ILE A 163 -11.36 16.50 -13.06
CA ILE A 163 -10.08 17.05 -12.60
C ILE A 163 -10.29 18.39 -11.89
N GLY A 164 -11.24 19.21 -12.36
CA GLY A 164 -11.63 20.45 -11.69
C GLY A 164 -12.11 20.27 -10.24
N PHE A 165 -12.65 19.09 -9.89
CA PHE A 165 -13.06 18.77 -8.52
C PHE A 165 -11.93 18.21 -7.64
N VAL A 166 -10.79 17.80 -8.22
CA VAL A 166 -9.64 17.26 -7.46
C VAL A 166 -9.16 18.19 -6.33
N PRO A 167 -9.04 19.53 -6.52
CA PRO A 167 -8.67 20.45 -5.44
C PRO A 167 -9.64 20.41 -4.26
N VAL A 168 -10.95 20.26 -4.53
CA VAL A 168 -11.98 20.18 -3.48
C VAL A 168 -11.78 18.92 -2.64
N PHE A 169 -11.50 17.77 -3.27
CA PHE A 169 -11.17 16.53 -2.57
C PHE A 169 -9.89 16.66 -1.73
N ILE A 170 -8.86 17.33 -2.25
CA ILE A 170 -7.61 17.57 -1.52
C ILE A 170 -7.86 18.42 -0.27
N ILE A 171 -8.64 19.50 -0.39
CA ILE A 171 -8.97 20.37 0.74
C ILE A 171 -9.78 19.60 1.79
N ALA A 172 -10.80 18.85 1.37
CA ALA A 172 -11.60 18.03 2.26
C ALA A 172 -10.75 16.99 3.02
N GLY A 173 -9.87 16.29 2.31
CA GLY A 173 -8.94 15.33 2.91
C GLY A 173 -7.95 15.98 3.88
N PHE A 174 -7.45 17.18 3.56
CA PHE A 174 -6.58 17.94 4.45
C PHE A 174 -7.28 18.37 5.74
N LEU A 175 -8.52 18.85 5.64
CA LEU A 175 -9.34 19.20 6.79
C LEU A 175 -9.63 17.97 7.66
N GLN A 176 -9.93 16.82 7.05
CA GLN A 176 -10.14 15.57 7.77
C GLN A 176 -8.88 15.11 8.51
N LEU A 177 -7.71 15.16 7.87
CA LEU A 177 -6.44 14.81 8.51
C LEU A 177 -6.12 15.75 9.68
N ARG A 178 -6.39 17.05 9.52
CA ARG A 178 -6.25 18.03 10.61
C ARG A 178 -7.22 17.76 11.75
N ALA A 179 -8.46 17.40 11.46
CA ALA A 179 -9.43 17.04 12.49
C ALA A 179 -8.95 15.80 13.25
N ILE A 180 -8.58 14.71 12.57
CA ILE A 180 -8.12 13.47 13.23
C ILE A 180 -6.88 13.71 14.09
N THR A 181 -5.89 14.44 13.56
CA THR A 181 -4.64 14.73 14.30
C THR A 181 -4.87 15.67 15.48
N GLY A 182 -5.78 16.65 15.35
CA GLY A 182 -6.21 17.52 16.44
C GLY A 182 -6.88 16.72 17.56
N HIS A 183 -7.89 15.90 17.24
CA HIS A 183 -8.61 15.07 18.21
C HIS A 183 -7.68 14.05 18.89
N ALA A 184 -6.69 13.49 18.18
CA ALA A 184 -5.71 12.59 18.77
C ALA A 184 -4.81 13.29 19.80
N GLY A 185 -4.48 14.57 19.57
CA GLY A 185 -3.74 15.41 20.52
C GLY A 185 -4.55 15.72 21.78
N ASP A 186 -5.81 16.08 21.60
CA ASP A 186 -6.72 16.42 22.71
C ASP A 186 -7.07 15.20 23.56
N ASN A 187 -7.31 14.04 22.95
CA ASN A 187 -7.50 12.78 23.69
C ASN A 187 -6.28 12.39 24.52
N LYS A 188 -5.06 12.60 24.00
CA LYS A 188 -3.83 12.32 24.76
C LYS A 188 -3.72 13.19 26.01
N LYS A 189 -4.03 14.49 25.89
CA LYS A 189 -4.01 15.41 27.04
C LYS A 189 -5.04 15.02 28.08
N ALA A 190 -6.27 14.71 27.66
CA ALA A 190 -7.33 14.28 28.57
C ALA A 190 -6.97 12.97 29.32
N LEU A 191 -6.32 12.01 28.64
CA LEU A 191 -5.82 10.79 29.27
C LEU A 191 -4.68 11.05 30.25
N GLU A 192 -3.75 11.96 29.92
CA GLU A 192 -2.67 12.37 30.84
C GLU A 192 -3.19 13.10 32.09
N GLU A 193 -4.25 13.88 31.97
CA GLU A 193 -4.92 14.53 33.11
C GLU A 193 -5.67 13.52 33.98
N ALA A 194 -6.43 12.60 33.38
CA ALA A 194 -7.13 11.55 34.12
C ALA A 194 -6.15 10.61 34.86
N GLY A 195 -5.00 10.29 34.25
CA GLY A 195 -3.96 9.46 34.85
C GLY A 195 -3.19 10.12 35.99
N LYS A 196 -3.24 11.45 36.13
CA LYS A 196 -2.65 12.18 37.27
C LYS A 196 -3.56 12.23 38.50
N VAL A 197 -4.84 11.89 38.35
CA VAL A 197 -5.86 11.93 39.40
C VAL A 197 -6.10 10.54 40.03
N SER A 198 -5.50 9.47 39.50
CA SER A 198 -5.49 8.12 40.09
C SER A 198 -4.18 7.79 40.81
#